data_AF-A0A1R4IG23-F1
#
_entry.id   AF-A0A1R4IG23-F1
#
_cell.length_a   1.000
_cell.length_b   1.000
_cell.length_c   1.000
_cell.angle_alpha   90.00
_cell.angle_beta   90.00
_cell.angle_gamma   90.00
#
_symmetry.space_group_name_H-M   'P 1'
#
loop_
_entity.id
_entity.type
_entity.pdbx_description
1 polymer ?
#
loop_
_entity_poly.entity_id
_entity_poly.type
_entity_poly.pdbx_seq_one_letter_code
_entity_poly.pdbx_strand_id
1 'polypeptide(L)' 'MSYQVGWEVGVLKQVIVHGPGREVTRLTPQNKEALLFDDLP' A
#
# COMPACT_ATOMS: atom_id res chain seq x y z
N MET A 1 -11.85 23.50 -1.66
CA MET A 1 -10.62 23.17 -0.91
C MET A 1 -9.58 22.64 -1.90
N SER A 2 -8.32 23.06 -1.78
CA SER A 2 -7.19 22.50 -2.55
C SER A 2 -6.36 21.57 -1.67
N TYR A 3 -6.04 20.37 -2.16
CA TYR A 3 -5.09 19.48 -1.50
C TYR A 3 -3.67 19.77 -2.00
N GLN A 4 -2.69 19.78 -1.10
CA GLN A 4 -1.29 20.04 -1.44
C GLN A 4 -0.34 19.20 -0.58
N VAL A 5 0.70 18.66 -1.22
CA VAL A 5 1.89 18.11 -0.56
C VAL A 5 3.06 19.03 -0.91
N GLY A 6 3.61 19.72 0.09
CA GLY A 6 4.74 20.66 -0.10
C GLY A 6 6.08 20.12 0.39
N TRP A 7 6.07 19.15 1.29
CA TRP A 7 7.24 18.60 1.96
C TRP A 7 7.02 17.12 2.30
N GLU A 8 8.06 16.30 2.17
CA GLU A 8 7.99 14.87 2.52
C GLU A 8 8.24 14.61 4.02
N VAL A 9 8.84 15.56 4.75
CA VAL A 9 9.24 15.43 6.17
C VAL A 9 8.52 16.40 7.12
N GLY A 10 7.51 17.14 6.61
CA GLY A 10 6.73 18.09 7.40
C GLY A 10 5.59 17.44 8.20
N VAL A 11 4.82 18.25 8.93
CA VAL A 11 3.64 17.76 9.65
C VAL A 11 2.58 17.24 8.66
N LEU A 12 2.22 15.96 8.78
CA LEU A 12 1.18 15.32 7.98
C LEU A 12 -0.20 15.81 8.42
N LYS A 13 -0.97 16.41 7.50
CA LYS A 13 -2.31 16.94 7.77
C LYS A 13 -3.44 15.97 7.42
N GLN A 14 -3.30 15.24 6.32
CA GLN A 14 -4.30 14.31 5.82
C GLN A 14 -3.62 13.23 4.97
N VAL A 15 -4.11 12.00 5.03
CA VAL A 15 -3.57 10.86 4.30
C VAL A 15 -4.70 9.95 3.83
N ILE A 16 -4.48 9.26 2.71
CA ILE A 16 -5.32 8.15 2.24
C ILE A 16 -4.55 6.86 2.51
N VAL A 17 -5.23 5.88 3.10
CA VAL A 17 -4.68 4.56 3.38
C VAL A 17 -5.61 3.49 2.83
N HIS A 18 -5.05 2.35 2.44
CA HIS A 18 -5.79 1.13 2.10
C HIS A 18 -5.30 -0.02 2.96
N GLY A 19 -6.21 -0.68 3.66
CA GLY A 19 -5.89 -1.85 4.47
C GLY A 19 -5.88 -3.12 3.61
N PRO A 20 -5.01 -4.11 3.91
CA PRO A 20 -5.03 -5.40 3.24
C PRO A 20 -6.42 -6.05 3.29
N GLY A 21 -7.00 -6.34 2.13
CA GLY A 21 -8.26 -7.07 2.00
C GLY A 21 -8.09 -8.51 1.53
N ARG A 22 -9.17 -9.09 0.97
CA ARG A 22 -9.17 -10.47 0.44
C ARG A 22 -8.21 -10.67 -0.72
N GLU A 23 -7.78 -9.60 -1.39
CA GLU A 23 -6.74 -9.64 -2.40
C GLU A 23 -5.46 -10.29 -1.88
N VAL A 24 -5.08 -10.02 -0.63
CA VAL A 24 -3.86 -10.54 -0.02
C VAL A 24 -3.99 -12.02 0.32
N THR A 25 -5.20 -12.47 0.70
CA THR A 25 -5.48 -13.90 0.99
C THR A 25 -5.36 -14.83 -0.21
N ARG A 26 -5.23 -14.28 -1.43
CA ARG A 26 -5.07 -15.05 -2.67
C ARG A 26 -3.62 -15.26 -3.07
N LEU A 27 -2.68 -14.70 -2.32
CA LEU A 27 -1.26 -14.90 -2.54
C LEU A 27 -0.89 -16.35 -2.25
N THR A 28 -0.09 -16.93 -3.13
CA THR A 28 0.47 -18.27 -2.99
C THR A 28 1.96 -18.22 -3.32
N PRO A 29 2.75 -19.21 -2.88
CA PRO A 29 4.18 -19.25 -3.19
C PRO A 29 4.46 -19.22 -4.70
N GLN A 30 3.53 -19.73 -5.51
CA GLN A 30 3.65 -19.80 -6.96
C GLN A 30 3.33 -18.48 -7.67
N ASN A 31 2.52 -17.60 -7.09
CA ASN A 31 2.08 -16.37 -7.74
C ASN A 31 2.70 -15.09 -7.17
N LYS A 32 3.38 -15.16 -6.00
CA LYS A 32 3.89 -13.97 -5.31
C LYS A 32 4.81 -13.10 -6.17
N GLU A 33 5.75 -13.71 -6.89
CA GLU A 33 6.70 -12.99 -7.73
C GLU A 33 6.00 -12.26 -8.89
N ALA A 34 5.04 -12.94 -9.53
CA ALA A 34 4.24 -12.35 -10.60
C ALA A 34 3.33 -11.22 -10.12
N LEU A 35 2.93 -11.24 -8.85
CA LEU A 35 2.10 -10.22 -8.21
C LEU A 35 2.92 -9.15 -7.48
N LEU A 36 4.25 -9.15 -7.64
CA LEU A 36 5.16 -8.16 -7.03
C LEU A 36 5.19 -8.20 -5.49
N PHE A 37 5.00 -9.39 -4.91
CA PHE A 37 5.14 -9.63 -3.47
C PHE A 37 6.43 -10.39 -3.20
N ASP A 38 7.23 -9.86 -2.26
CA ASP A 38 8.46 -10.50 -1.80
C ASP A 38 8.16 -11.82 -1.07
N ASP A 39 7.13 -11.82 -0.22
CA ASP A 39 6.68 -13.02 0.49
C ASP A 39 5.19 -13.04 0.82
N LEU A 40 4.74 -14.18 1.35
CA LEU A 40 3.41 -14.32 1.91
C LEU A 40 3.35 -13.68 3.32
N PRO A 41 2.29 -12.89 3.61
CA PRO A 41 2.08 -12.30 4.92
C PRO A 41 1.63 -13.29 5.99
#